data_AF-A0A0M0JET1-F1
#
_entry.id   AF-A0A0M0JET1-F1
#
_cell.length_a   1.000
_cell.length_b   1.000
_cell.length_c   1.000
_cell.angle_alpha   90.00
_cell.angle_beta   90.00
_cell.angle_gamma   90.00
#
_symmetry.space_group_name_H-M   'P 1'
#
loop_
_entity.id
_entity.type
_entity.pdbx_description
1 polymer ?
#
loop_
_entity_poly.entity_id
_entity_poly.type
_entity_poly.pdbx_seq_one_letter_code
_entity_poly.pdbx_strand_id
1 'polypeptide(L)'
;MFALVAVAIAGALQRGVPTYDTYPPRSLEPVSDPRQWEVVDVQAWVESIGFHEYRNAFESAKIDGTRLLALNADKLSSELMLSASEHIALIAMEIAELRERRGLMSTSELKAHHAMHPPPSGWDVGAVAAWLEDAGLEAFAPAFEAAEVDGATLLRLSPRDLETLVSGTSNTMEQNEAAAELLDALIRHLRWRGSGTQELQKQEL
;
A
#
# COMPACT_ATOMS: atom_id res chain seq x y z
N MET A 1 4.00 -7.30 -8.81
CA MET A 1 4.72 -6.43 -7.84
C MET A 1 3.77 -5.44 -7.16
N PHE A 2 2.70 -4.99 -7.85
CA PHE A 2 1.46 -4.55 -7.19
C PHE A 2 0.93 -5.59 -6.19
N ALA A 3 1.23 -6.86 -6.49
CA ALA A 3 1.25 -8.05 -5.65
C ALA A 3 1.58 -7.83 -4.18
N LEU A 4 2.70 -7.20 -3.80
CA LEU A 4 3.21 -7.49 -2.46
C LEU A 4 2.37 -6.87 -1.32
N VAL A 5 1.73 -5.72 -1.56
CA VAL A 5 0.79 -5.13 -0.58
C VAL A 5 -0.52 -5.93 -0.56
N ALA A 6 -1.01 -6.35 -1.74
CA ALA A 6 -2.20 -7.18 -1.86
C ALA A 6 -2.01 -8.62 -1.36
N VAL A 7 -0.80 -9.18 -1.47
CA VAL A 7 -0.38 -10.53 -1.05
C VAL A 7 -0.13 -10.57 0.46
N ALA A 8 0.36 -9.49 1.07
CA ALA A 8 0.35 -9.36 2.53
C ALA A 8 -1.10 -9.33 3.07
N ILE A 9 -2.00 -8.67 2.34
CA ILE A 9 -3.44 -8.61 2.66
C ILE A 9 -4.14 -9.96 2.39
N ALA A 10 -3.80 -10.69 1.32
CA ALA A 10 -4.38 -11.98 0.96
C ALA A 10 -3.79 -13.15 1.77
N GLY A 11 -2.50 -13.09 2.14
CA GLY A 11 -1.84 -14.09 2.99
C GLY A 11 -2.42 -14.15 4.41
N ALA A 12 -2.98 -13.05 4.90
CA ALA A 12 -3.71 -13.00 6.17
C ALA A 12 -5.04 -13.80 6.15
N LEU A 13 -5.61 -14.06 4.96
CA LEU A 13 -6.86 -14.84 4.81
C LEU A 13 -6.71 -16.31 5.23
N GLN A 14 -5.49 -16.86 5.24
CA GLN A 14 -5.25 -18.27 5.57
C GLN A 14 -5.00 -18.54 7.07
N ARG A 15 -4.87 -17.51 7.92
CA ARG A 15 -4.45 -17.69 9.33
C ARG A 15 -5.36 -17.09 10.41
N GLY A 16 -6.59 -16.74 10.05
CA GLY A 16 -7.54 -16.09 10.96
C GLY A 16 -7.42 -14.57 10.86
N VAL A 17 -8.56 -13.95 10.56
CA VAL A 17 -8.69 -12.55 10.15
C VAL A 17 -8.28 -11.60 11.29
N PRO A 18 -7.19 -10.82 11.16
CA PRO A 18 -7.04 -9.58 11.92
C PRO A 18 -8.16 -8.63 11.47
N THR A 19 -8.77 -7.88 12.38
CA THR A 19 -9.77 -6.86 12.03
C THR A 19 -9.14 -5.85 11.05
N TYR A 20 -9.54 -5.90 9.78
CA TYR A 20 -8.97 -5.10 8.68
C TYR A 20 -9.18 -3.59 8.83
N ASP A 21 -10.06 -3.16 9.72
CA ASP A 21 -10.34 -1.75 9.97
C ASP A 21 -9.11 -0.93 10.39
N THR A 22 -8.01 -1.60 10.78
CA THR A 22 -6.81 -0.96 11.33
C THR A 22 -5.50 -1.38 10.66
N TYR A 23 -5.49 -1.97 9.45
CA TYR A 23 -4.24 -2.37 8.78
C TYR A 23 -4.06 -1.79 7.35
N PRO A 24 -2.91 -1.18 7.03
CA PRO A 24 -1.84 -0.80 7.96
C PRO A 24 -2.36 0.24 8.97
N PRO A 25 -1.94 0.20 10.26
CA PRO A 25 -2.37 1.13 11.29
C PRO A 25 -1.71 2.51 11.12
N ARG A 26 -1.84 3.11 9.93
CA ARG A 26 -1.24 4.40 9.54
C ARG A 26 -1.69 5.57 10.42
N SER A 27 -2.76 5.41 11.21
CA SER A 27 -3.12 6.35 12.27
C SER A 27 -2.00 6.54 13.31
N LEU A 28 -1.03 5.63 13.35
CA LEU A 28 0.15 5.67 14.21
C LEU A 28 1.37 6.30 13.52
N GLU A 29 1.30 6.67 12.24
CA GLU A 29 2.40 7.32 11.52
C GLU A 29 2.67 8.70 12.16
N PRO A 30 3.94 9.03 12.49
CA PRO A 30 4.26 10.34 13.04
C PRO A 30 3.88 11.47 12.06
N VAL A 31 3.20 12.50 12.59
CA VAL A 31 2.72 13.64 11.77
C VAL A 31 3.83 14.60 11.37
N SER A 32 4.91 14.65 12.14
CA SER A 32 6.08 15.52 11.94
C SER A 32 6.84 15.19 10.65
N ASP A 33 7.67 16.13 10.19
CA ASP A 33 8.57 15.93 9.06
C ASP A 33 9.51 14.75 9.34
N PRO A 34 9.59 13.74 8.45
CA PRO A 34 10.49 12.61 8.63
C PRO A 34 11.95 12.97 8.78
N ARG A 35 12.40 14.14 8.32
CA ARG A 35 13.79 14.59 8.53
C ARG A 35 14.10 14.91 10.00
N GLN A 36 13.07 15.09 10.83
CA GLN A 36 13.15 15.41 12.26
C GLN A 36 12.78 14.22 13.14
N TRP A 37 12.47 13.05 12.55
CA TRP A 37 12.11 11.86 13.32
C TRP A 37 13.31 11.35 14.10
N GLU A 38 13.11 11.17 15.40
CA GLU A 38 14.02 10.42 16.25
C GLU A 38 13.83 8.91 16.02
N VAL A 39 14.71 8.10 16.60
CA VAL A 39 14.63 6.63 16.48
C VAL A 39 13.27 6.09 16.91
N VAL A 40 12.65 6.68 17.95
CA VAL A 40 11.34 6.26 18.45
C VAL A 40 10.21 6.56 17.44
N ASP A 41 10.31 7.65 16.69
CA ASP A 41 9.35 7.98 15.64
C ASP A 41 9.47 7.01 14.46
N VAL A 42 10.70 6.60 14.12
CA VAL A 42 10.95 5.56 13.11
C VAL A 42 10.39 4.20 13.56
N GLN A 43 10.54 3.83 14.84
CA GLN A 43 9.90 2.62 15.38
C GLN A 43 8.38 2.66 15.22
N ALA A 44 7.75 3.79 15.59
CA ALA A 44 6.31 3.98 15.41
C ALA A 44 5.90 3.94 13.93
N TRP A 45 6.70 4.51 13.04
CA TRP A 45 6.46 4.44 11.60
C TRP A 45 6.50 2.99 11.07
N VAL A 46 7.52 2.20 11.43
CA VAL A 46 7.63 0.79 11.02
C VAL A 46 6.44 -0.03 11.51
N GLU A 47 5.96 0.23 12.74
CA GLU A 47 4.74 -0.38 13.28
C GLU A 47 3.49 0.08 12.52
N SER A 48 3.41 1.37 12.17
CA SER A 48 2.28 1.97 11.46
C SER A 48 2.07 1.39 10.05
N ILE A 49 3.15 0.90 9.43
CA ILE A 49 3.11 0.19 8.12
C ILE A 49 2.98 -1.33 8.28
N GLY A 50 2.79 -1.82 9.51
CA GLY A 50 2.46 -3.21 9.80
C GLY A 50 3.64 -4.14 10.09
N PHE A 51 4.86 -3.62 10.19
CA PHE A 51 6.10 -4.39 10.33
C PHE A 51 6.68 -4.34 11.75
N HIS A 52 5.81 -4.43 12.75
CA HIS A 52 6.15 -4.33 14.18
C HIS A 52 7.29 -5.28 14.63
N GLU A 53 7.45 -6.43 13.97
CA GLU A 53 8.56 -7.36 14.25
C GLU A 53 9.95 -6.76 14.00
N TYR A 54 10.06 -5.75 13.14
CA TYR A 54 11.33 -5.07 12.85
C TYR A 54 11.60 -3.84 13.72
N ARG A 55 10.69 -3.48 14.63
CA ARG A 55 10.83 -2.35 15.56
C ARG A 55 12.21 -2.34 16.25
N ASN A 56 12.64 -3.49 16.77
CA ASN A 56 13.91 -3.63 17.49
C ASN A 56 15.14 -3.58 16.56
N ALA A 57 14.99 -3.99 15.29
CA ALA A 57 16.08 -3.93 14.31
C ALA A 57 16.41 -2.47 13.95
N PHE A 58 15.37 -1.64 13.71
CA PHE A 58 15.52 -0.21 13.47
C PHE A 58 16.10 0.52 14.68
N GLU A 59 15.67 0.16 15.90
CA GLU A 59 16.22 0.73 17.14
C GLU A 59 17.68 0.37 17.36
N SER A 60 18.02 -0.91 17.26
CA SER A 60 19.38 -1.41 17.47
C SER A 60 20.38 -0.80 16.47
N ALA A 61 19.94 -0.61 15.22
CA ALA A 61 20.71 0.05 14.18
C ALA A 61 20.72 1.59 14.31
N LYS A 62 20.00 2.17 15.27
CA LYS A 62 19.85 3.63 15.48
C LYS A 62 19.43 4.35 14.21
N ILE A 63 18.38 3.85 13.57
CA ILE A 63 17.81 4.49 12.39
C ILE A 63 16.94 5.65 12.85
N ASP A 64 17.43 6.87 12.67
CA ASP A 64 16.63 8.09 12.74
C ASP A 64 15.95 8.36 11.38
N GLY A 65 15.15 9.42 11.32
CA GLY A 65 14.42 9.79 10.13
C GLY A 65 15.26 10.11 8.90
N THR A 66 16.42 10.77 9.08
CA THR A 66 17.34 11.06 7.97
C THR A 66 17.92 9.78 7.40
N ARG A 67 18.30 8.82 8.27
CA ARG A 67 18.78 7.51 7.86
C ARG A 67 17.69 6.67 7.22
N LEU A 68 16.47 6.67 7.76
CA LEU A 68 15.31 6.02 7.17
C LEU A 68 15.12 6.47 5.72
N LEU A 69 15.13 7.78 5.49
CA LEU A 69 15.04 8.39 4.17
C LEU A 69 16.23 8.10 3.26
N ALA A 70 17.29 7.43 3.71
CA ALA A 70 18.43 7.00 2.91
C ALA A 70 18.50 5.47 2.70
N LEU A 71 17.59 4.70 3.31
CA LEU A 71 17.51 3.25 3.16
C LEU A 71 16.94 2.86 1.78
N ASN A 72 17.39 1.72 1.30
CA ASN A 72 16.87 1.01 0.13
C ASN A 72 16.88 -0.50 0.45
N ALA A 73 16.43 -1.35 -0.47
CA ALA A 73 16.37 -2.79 -0.25
C ALA A 73 17.72 -3.39 0.19
N ASP A 74 18.83 -2.98 -0.45
CA ASP A 74 20.17 -3.47 -0.11
C ASP A 74 20.60 -3.07 1.30
N LYS A 75 20.33 -1.83 1.71
CA LYS A 75 20.65 -1.33 3.05
C LYS A 75 19.76 -1.93 4.13
N LEU A 76 18.49 -2.18 3.83
CA LEU A 76 17.61 -2.93 4.73
C LEU A 76 18.17 -4.34 4.99
N SER A 77 18.69 -5.00 3.95
CA SER A 77 19.32 -6.31 4.13
C SER A 77 20.66 -6.23 4.87
N SER A 78 21.54 -5.30 4.51
CA SER A 78 22.92 -5.25 4.99
C SER A 78 23.13 -4.49 6.30
N GLU A 79 22.42 -3.38 6.53
CA GLU A 79 22.55 -2.57 7.75
C GLU A 79 21.63 -3.06 8.88
N LEU A 80 20.41 -3.51 8.53
CA LEU A 80 19.42 -3.98 9.51
C LEU A 80 19.35 -5.51 9.60
N MET A 81 20.14 -6.24 8.78
CA MET A 81 20.19 -7.71 8.76
C MET A 81 18.82 -8.36 8.48
N LEU A 82 17.95 -7.67 7.73
CA LEU A 82 16.68 -8.25 7.31
C LEU A 82 16.94 -9.34 6.25
N SER A 83 16.28 -10.48 6.41
CA SER A 83 16.46 -11.66 5.54
C SER A 83 15.23 -12.01 4.71
N ALA A 84 14.03 -11.56 5.10
CA ALA A 84 12.80 -11.80 4.35
C ALA A 84 12.71 -10.82 3.18
N SER A 85 13.03 -11.29 1.97
CA SER A 85 13.08 -10.48 0.75
C SER A 85 11.75 -9.78 0.44
N GLU A 86 10.61 -10.43 0.72
CA GLU A 86 9.28 -9.86 0.56
C GLU A 86 9.06 -8.65 1.48
N HIS A 87 9.42 -8.78 2.75
CA HIS A 87 9.32 -7.69 3.72
C HIS A 87 10.27 -6.54 3.38
N ILE A 88 11.50 -6.85 2.95
CA ILE A 88 12.48 -5.85 2.50
C ILE A 88 11.92 -5.04 1.33
N ALA A 89 11.33 -5.70 0.33
CA ALA A 89 10.74 -5.04 -0.82
C ALA A 89 9.59 -4.11 -0.40
N LEU A 90 8.72 -4.57 0.50
CA LEU A 90 7.61 -3.78 1.03
C LEU A 90 8.05 -2.57 1.83
N ILE A 91 8.99 -2.74 2.77
CA ILE A 91 9.52 -1.63 3.56
C ILE A 91 10.24 -0.62 2.66
N ALA A 92 11.01 -1.08 1.67
CA ALA A 92 11.66 -0.19 0.70
C ALA A 92 10.65 0.63 -0.12
N MET A 93 9.54 0.00 -0.54
CA MET A 93 8.42 0.68 -1.19
C MET A 93 7.83 1.76 -0.27
N GLU A 94 7.56 1.41 0.98
CA GLU A 94 6.98 2.31 1.96
C GLU A 94 7.85 3.54 2.23
N ILE A 95 9.18 3.37 2.23
CA ILE A 95 10.13 4.49 2.33
C ILE A 95 10.07 5.37 1.07
N ALA A 96 9.96 4.77 -0.11
CA ALA A 96 9.81 5.53 -1.36
C ALA A 96 8.49 6.33 -1.37
N GLU A 97 7.38 5.71 -0.96
CA GLU A 97 6.09 6.39 -0.84
C GLU A 97 6.11 7.50 0.20
N LEU A 98 6.76 7.29 1.34
CA LEU A 98 6.95 8.35 2.34
C LEU A 98 7.69 9.55 1.74
N ARG A 99 8.76 9.32 0.97
CA ARG A 99 9.49 10.39 0.28
C ARG A 99 8.60 11.11 -0.73
N GLU A 100 7.81 10.39 -1.52
CA GLU A 100 6.88 10.98 -2.49
C GLU A 100 5.82 11.85 -1.80
N ARG A 101 5.10 11.31 -0.81
CA ARG A 101 4.03 12.02 -0.08
C ARG A 101 4.54 13.30 0.59
N ARG A 102 5.78 13.28 1.08
CA ARG A 102 6.42 14.43 1.76
C ARG A 102 7.14 15.37 0.79
N GLY A 103 7.07 15.14 -0.53
CA GLY A 103 7.73 15.98 -1.53
C GLY A 103 9.26 15.95 -1.45
N LEU A 104 9.84 14.85 -0.96
CA LEU A 104 11.26 14.67 -0.73
C LEU A 104 11.99 13.96 -1.88
N MET A 105 11.29 13.64 -2.98
CA MET A 105 11.89 13.13 -4.21
C MET A 105 12.18 14.25 -5.20
N SER A 106 13.32 14.18 -5.88
CA SER A 106 13.56 14.96 -7.10
C SER A 106 12.63 14.51 -8.23
N THR A 107 12.43 15.36 -9.24
CA THR A 107 11.61 15.02 -10.42
C THR A 107 12.11 13.75 -11.14
N SER A 108 13.43 13.52 -11.19
CA SER A 108 14.00 12.31 -11.78
C SER A 108 13.74 11.06 -10.95
N GLU A 109 13.83 11.16 -9.63
CA GLU A 109 13.52 10.05 -8.72
C GLU A 109 12.04 9.69 -8.78
N LEU A 110 11.15 10.70 -8.79
CA LEU A 110 9.72 10.50 -8.93
C LEU A 110 9.38 9.80 -10.26
N LYS A 111 9.97 10.26 -11.37
CA LYS A 111 9.77 9.63 -12.68
C LYS A 111 10.27 8.18 -12.71
N ALA A 112 11.43 7.90 -12.13
CA ALA A 112 11.97 6.54 -12.04
C ALA A 112 11.09 5.66 -11.14
N HIS A 113 10.61 6.21 -10.02
CA HIS A 113 9.67 5.54 -9.12
C HIS A 113 8.37 5.17 -9.85
N HIS A 114 7.71 6.11 -10.53
CA HIS A 114 6.47 5.84 -11.28
C HIS A 114 6.67 4.93 -12.50
N ALA A 115 7.87 4.89 -13.09
CA ALA A 115 8.17 3.95 -14.16
C ALA A 115 8.26 2.49 -13.66
N MET A 116 8.76 2.29 -12.44
CA MET A 116 8.82 0.95 -11.81
C MET A 116 7.53 0.59 -11.07
N HIS A 117 6.86 1.60 -10.52
CA HIS A 117 5.66 1.49 -9.70
C HIS A 117 4.62 2.53 -10.15
N PRO A 118 3.94 2.30 -11.28
CA PRO A 118 2.89 3.18 -11.76
C PRO A 118 1.86 3.47 -10.67
N PRO A 119 1.51 4.74 -10.40
CA PRO A 119 0.45 5.06 -9.46
C PRO A 119 -0.88 4.45 -9.95
N PRO A 120 -1.82 4.11 -9.05
CA PRO A 120 -3.07 3.47 -9.44
C PRO A 120 -3.87 4.25 -10.49
N SER A 121 -3.78 5.58 -10.50
CA SER A 121 -4.43 6.41 -11.52
C SER A 121 -3.91 6.20 -12.95
N GLY A 122 -2.73 5.60 -13.11
CA GLY A 122 -2.11 5.29 -14.40
C GLY A 122 -2.24 3.83 -14.82
N TRP A 123 -2.96 2.99 -14.07
CA TRP A 123 -3.19 1.59 -14.46
C TRP A 123 -4.16 1.51 -15.63
N ASP A 124 -3.82 0.70 -16.63
CA ASP A 124 -4.78 0.28 -17.65
C ASP A 124 -5.67 -0.85 -17.11
N VAL A 125 -6.65 -1.28 -17.92
CA VAL A 125 -7.60 -2.35 -17.55
C VAL A 125 -6.87 -3.66 -17.21
N GLY A 126 -5.81 -4.00 -17.95
CA GLY A 126 -5.02 -5.21 -17.70
C GLY A 126 -4.23 -5.15 -16.39
N ALA A 127 -3.71 -3.98 -16.02
CA ALA A 127 -3.06 -3.76 -14.74
C ALA A 127 -4.05 -3.84 -13.57
N VAL A 128 -5.31 -3.42 -13.75
CA VAL A 128 -6.38 -3.64 -12.76
C VAL A 128 -6.71 -5.13 -12.62
N ALA A 129 -6.80 -5.87 -13.73
CA ALA A 129 -7.01 -7.32 -13.70
C ALA A 129 -5.88 -8.06 -12.99
N ALA A 130 -4.62 -7.72 -13.29
CA ALA A 130 -3.45 -8.27 -12.61
C ALA A 130 -3.45 -7.92 -11.10
N TRP A 131 -3.89 -6.71 -10.73
CA TRP A 131 -4.05 -6.32 -9.34
C TRP A 131 -5.12 -7.15 -8.60
N LEU A 132 -6.22 -7.50 -9.27
CA LEU A 132 -7.24 -8.39 -8.71
C LEU A 132 -6.68 -9.80 -8.48
N GLU A 133 -5.94 -10.35 -9.43
CA GLU A 133 -5.25 -11.65 -9.28
C GLU A 133 -4.25 -11.63 -8.11
N ASP A 134 -3.44 -10.57 -8.04
CA ASP A 134 -2.49 -10.31 -6.96
C ASP A 134 -3.18 -10.21 -5.58
N ALA A 135 -4.47 -9.85 -5.53
CA ALA A 135 -5.28 -9.76 -4.32
C ALA A 135 -6.07 -11.05 -3.99
N GLY A 136 -5.96 -12.11 -4.82
CA GLY A 136 -6.77 -13.32 -4.70
C GLY A 136 -8.25 -13.12 -5.09
N LEU A 137 -8.50 -12.14 -5.97
CA LEU A 137 -9.81 -11.74 -6.49
C LEU A 137 -9.91 -11.94 -8.01
N GLU A 138 -9.10 -12.84 -8.57
CA GLU A 138 -9.04 -13.14 -10.02
C GLU A 138 -10.40 -13.52 -10.61
N ALA A 139 -11.27 -14.13 -9.81
CA ALA A 139 -12.63 -14.50 -10.23
C ALA A 139 -13.49 -13.30 -10.66
N PHE A 140 -13.14 -12.08 -10.19
CA PHE A 140 -13.85 -10.84 -10.51
C PHE A 140 -13.19 -10.06 -11.66
N ALA A 141 -11.98 -10.43 -12.09
CA ALA A 141 -11.28 -9.74 -13.18
C ALA A 141 -12.11 -9.64 -14.47
N PRO A 142 -12.81 -10.69 -14.95
CA PRO A 142 -13.62 -10.58 -16.17
C PRO A 142 -14.74 -9.54 -16.08
N ALA A 143 -15.32 -9.34 -14.89
CA ALA A 143 -16.37 -8.33 -14.69
C ALA A 143 -15.81 -6.90 -14.76
N PHE A 144 -14.62 -6.68 -14.19
CA PHE A 144 -13.92 -5.39 -14.27
C PHE A 144 -13.43 -5.09 -15.69
N GLU A 145 -12.93 -6.11 -16.40
CA GLU A 145 -12.52 -6.00 -17.79
C GLU A 145 -13.71 -5.67 -18.71
N ALA A 146 -14.83 -6.38 -18.55
CA ALA A 146 -16.05 -6.12 -19.33
C ALA A 146 -16.63 -4.73 -19.09
N ALA A 147 -16.42 -4.17 -17.90
CA ALA A 147 -16.80 -2.81 -17.55
C ALA A 147 -15.72 -1.75 -17.88
N GLU A 148 -14.64 -2.14 -18.56
CA GLU A 148 -13.50 -1.29 -18.93
C GLU A 148 -12.93 -0.49 -17.74
N VAL A 149 -12.85 -1.13 -16.57
CA VAL A 149 -12.36 -0.48 -15.35
C VAL A 149 -10.85 -0.33 -15.41
N ASP A 150 -10.40 0.85 -15.84
CA ASP A 150 -9.02 1.32 -15.67
C ASP A 150 -8.76 1.82 -14.23
N GLY A 151 -7.50 2.09 -13.89
CA GLY A 151 -7.13 2.49 -12.55
C GLY A 151 -7.71 3.84 -12.10
N ALA A 152 -7.90 4.78 -13.03
CA ALA A 152 -8.57 6.04 -12.74
C ALA A 152 -10.05 5.81 -12.38
N THR A 153 -10.72 4.88 -13.04
CA THR A 153 -12.11 4.49 -12.79
C THR A 153 -12.23 3.66 -11.51
N LEU A 154 -11.31 2.72 -11.28
CA LEU A 154 -11.19 1.94 -10.04
C LEU A 154 -11.18 2.86 -8.82
N LEU A 155 -10.35 3.92 -8.85
CA LEU A 155 -10.27 4.91 -7.77
C LEU A 155 -11.56 5.74 -7.59
N ARG A 156 -12.54 5.69 -8.49
CA ARG A 156 -13.83 6.40 -8.36
C ARG A 156 -15.01 5.50 -7.99
N LEU A 157 -14.85 4.17 -8.02
CA LEU A 157 -15.94 3.23 -7.73
C LEU A 157 -16.49 3.42 -6.31
N SER A 158 -17.79 3.59 -6.19
CA SER A 158 -18.50 3.58 -4.92
C SER A 158 -18.77 2.13 -4.46
N PRO A 159 -19.09 1.91 -3.17
CA PRO A 159 -19.49 0.59 -2.68
C PRO A 159 -20.62 -0.05 -3.52
N ARG A 160 -21.57 0.76 -4.01
CA ARG A 160 -22.67 0.30 -4.86
C ARG A 160 -22.21 -0.15 -6.25
N ASP A 161 -21.20 0.52 -6.80
CA ASP A 161 -20.62 0.12 -8.09
C ASP A 161 -19.93 -1.24 -7.94
N LEU A 162 -19.24 -1.47 -6.82
CA LEU A 162 -18.61 -2.75 -6.49
C LEU A 162 -19.64 -3.87 -6.34
N GLU A 163 -20.70 -3.65 -5.56
CA GLU A 163 -21.83 -4.60 -5.42
C GLU A 163 -22.38 -5.01 -6.80
N THR A 164 -22.52 -4.03 -7.70
CA THR A 164 -23.01 -4.28 -9.06
C THR A 164 -22.04 -5.14 -9.87
N LEU A 165 -20.73 -4.82 -9.82
CA LEU A 165 -19.69 -5.56 -10.53
C LEU A 165 -19.55 -7.00 -10.03
N VAL A 166 -19.62 -7.24 -8.73
CA VAL A 166 -19.47 -8.61 -8.17
C VAL A 166 -20.74 -9.45 -8.34
N SER A 167 -21.93 -8.83 -8.36
CA SER A 167 -23.23 -9.54 -8.47
C SER A 167 -23.42 -10.29 -9.79
N GLY A 168 -22.70 -9.93 -10.85
CA GLY A 168 -22.77 -10.58 -12.16
C GLY A 168 -22.00 -11.90 -12.26
N THR A 169 -21.39 -12.37 -11.17
CA THR A 169 -20.56 -13.59 -11.13
C THR A 169 -21.35 -14.82 -10.68
N SER A 170 -20.84 -16.02 -10.97
CA SER A 170 -21.44 -17.30 -10.56
C SER A 170 -21.28 -17.62 -9.06
N ASN A 171 -20.80 -16.67 -8.26
CA ASN A 171 -20.53 -16.83 -6.83
C ASN A 171 -21.81 -16.74 -5.98
N THR A 172 -21.74 -17.18 -4.72
CA THR A 172 -22.85 -17.01 -3.77
C THR A 172 -23.02 -15.54 -3.39
N MET A 173 -24.21 -15.17 -2.90
CA MET A 173 -24.47 -13.82 -2.39
C MET A 173 -23.50 -13.44 -1.26
N GLU A 174 -23.22 -14.36 -0.34
CA GLU A 174 -22.27 -14.17 0.77
C GLU A 174 -20.83 -13.94 0.26
N GLN A 175 -20.39 -14.70 -0.75
CA GLN A 175 -19.08 -14.51 -1.37
C GLN A 175 -18.97 -13.15 -2.08
N ASN A 176 -20.04 -12.71 -2.74
CA ASN A 176 -20.09 -11.41 -3.40
C ASN A 176 -20.07 -10.25 -2.40
N GLU A 177 -20.80 -10.35 -1.30
CA GLU A 177 -20.79 -9.35 -0.23
C GLU A 177 -19.40 -9.22 0.39
N ALA A 178 -18.78 -10.34 0.78
CA ALA A 178 -17.42 -10.34 1.32
C ALA A 178 -16.38 -9.78 0.33
N ALA A 179 -16.52 -10.10 -0.97
CA ALA A 179 -15.65 -9.58 -2.00
C ALA A 179 -15.82 -8.06 -2.20
N ALA A 180 -17.05 -7.55 -2.17
CA ALA A 180 -17.32 -6.12 -2.28
C ALA A 180 -16.73 -5.34 -1.11
N GLU A 181 -16.86 -5.86 0.12
CA GLU A 181 -16.24 -5.26 1.31
C GLU A 181 -14.72 -5.22 1.22
N LEU A 182 -14.10 -6.33 0.80
CA LEU A 182 -12.65 -6.41 0.61
C LEU A 182 -12.18 -5.45 -0.49
N LEU A 183 -12.87 -5.41 -1.63
CA LEU A 183 -12.56 -4.48 -2.72
C LEU A 183 -12.67 -3.02 -2.27
N ASP A 184 -13.71 -2.67 -1.52
CA ASP A 184 -13.87 -1.32 -0.99
C ASP A 184 -12.72 -0.94 -0.05
N ALA A 185 -12.33 -1.84 0.86
CA ALA A 185 -11.19 -1.63 1.75
C ALA A 185 -9.88 -1.45 0.96
N LEU A 186 -9.62 -2.30 -0.03
CA LEU A 186 -8.44 -2.23 -0.87
C LEU A 186 -8.40 -0.94 -1.71
N ILE A 187 -9.53 -0.53 -2.29
CA ILE A 187 -9.62 0.71 -3.08
C ILE A 187 -9.44 1.93 -2.19
N ARG A 188 -10.00 1.94 -0.97
CA ARG A 188 -9.73 3.00 0.03
C ARG A 188 -8.24 3.09 0.34
N HIS A 189 -7.55 1.96 0.47
CA HIS A 189 -6.11 1.93 0.65
C HIS A 189 -5.36 2.52 -0.55
N LEU A 190 -5.73 2.16 -1.79
CA LEU A 190 -5.14 2.73 -3.01
C LEU A 190 -5.37 4.24 -3.14
N ARG A 191 -6.58 4.72 -2.79
CA ARG A 191 -6.90 6.15 -2.76
C ARG A 191 -6.00 6.89 -1.79
N TRP A 192 -5.82 6.35 -0.58
CA TRP A 192 -4.98 6.96 0.43
C TRP A 192 -3.51 7.06 -0.01
N ARG A 193 -2.97 6.02 -0.67
CA ARG A 193 -1.62 6.06 -1.29
C ARG A 193 -1.47 7.26 -2.24
N GLY A 194 -2.52 7.56 -3.02
CA GLY A 194 -2.56 8.75 -3.89
C GLY A 194 -2.80 10.07 -3.16
N SER A 195 -3.68 10.09 -2.16
CA SER A 195 -4.14 11.31 -1.45
C SER A 195 -3.09 11.96 -0.55
N GLY A 196 -2.05 11.24 -0.14
CA GLY A 196 -0.94 11.81 0.64
C GLY A 196 -0.27 13.01 -0.04
N THR A 197 -0.42 13.16 -1.35
CA THR A 197 0.06 14.34 -2.10
C THR A 197 -0.85 15.58 -1.99
N GLN A 198 -2.15 15.44 -1.69
CA GLN A 198 -3.11 16.56 -1.68
C GLN A 198 -3.51 17.05 -0.28
N GLU A 199 -3.50 16.17 0.73
CA GLU A 199 -3.99 16.53 2.07
C GLU A 199 -2.96 17.32 2.89
N LEU A 200 -1.67 17.09 2.66
CA LEU A 200 -0.58 17.86 3.27
C LEU A 200 -0.50 19.30 2.74
N GLN A 201 -0.88 19.55 1.48
CA GLN A 201 -0.97 20.91 0.92
C GLN A 201 -2.12 21.74 1.53
N LYS A 202 -3.11 21.11 2.17
CA LYS A 202 -4.23 21.81 2.82
C LYS A 202 -3.97 22.12 4.30
N GLN A 203 -2.95 21.55 4.92
CA GLN A 203 -2.59 21.84 6.30
C GLN A 203 -1.52 22.94 6.46
N GLU A 204 -0.97 23.45 5.35
CA GLU A 204 -0.02 24.58 5.33
C GLU A 204 -0.63 25.92 4.88
N LEU A 205 -1.97 26.05 4.89
CA LEU A 205 -2.72 27.28 4.57
C LEU A 205 -3.56 27.78 5.75
#